data_AF-A0A8J2SJC8-F1
#
_entry.id   AF-A0A8J2SJC8-F1
#
_cell.length_a   1.000
_cell.length_b   1.000
_cell.length_c   1.000
_cell.angle_alpha   90.00
_cell.angle_beta   90.00
_cell.angle_gamma   90.00
#
_symmetry.space_group_name_H-M   'P 1'
#
loop_
_entity.id
_entity.type
_entity.pdbx_description
1 polymer ?
#
loop_
_entity_poly.entity_id
_entity_poly.type
_entity_poly.pdbx_seq_one_letter_code
_entity_poly.pdbx_strand_id
1 'polypeptide(L)'
;MRSKLLMMAARGLSTTARRPLRGVVFDLDGTLTVPNLDFKVMYERCGVPQNEDILEAIAAMPDAEAATAAAIVEEMEEEGRRTLELTPGAREFAEWLARQGIPTALVTRNTRATIDHLHATLWKGLPPFSPAISRDDTYAPKPHPAALEAILKTWEIADPAEVVMVGDSPANDVVFGKKAGVATALVDSGRRFVEGGSDEGASMVVENIAALAAGFHERFELPKAGPLQKYDVPSPSSDAGKAAVAGDLARLEACADVSLPDASGNTPLIWAADSGAADVIPYLRDRCDVNHRGYLGATAVCRAARKGHLDVLQLLLKADVDVNLPNDKMQSPLHFAAFKQNRACVDALLAAGASTYVLDRKGRTPAEDTSDEEIRAAILDGRAS
;
A
#
# COMPACT_ATOMS: atom_id res chain seq x y z
N MET A 1 7.62 17.77 28.01
CA MET A 1 7.49 16.34 28.36
C MET A 1 8.21 15.47 27.34
N ARG A 2 9.55 15.54 27.36
CA ARG A 2 10.45 14.57 26.69
C ARG A 2 10.60 13.39 27.64
N SER A 3 9.83 12.31 27.47
CA SER A 3 9.99 11.07 28.26
C SER A 3 9.08 9.93 27.75
N LYS A 4 9.19 9.57 26.47
CA LYS A 4 8.70 8.27 25.96
C LYS A 4 9.40 7.80 24.67
N LEU A 5 10.21 8.64 24.02
CA LEU A 5 10.94 8.32 22.79
C LEU A 5 12.34 7.73 23.00
N LEU A 6 12.66 7.24 24.20
CA LEU A 6 13.98 6.69 24.53
C LEU A 6 13.83 5.42 25.39
N MET A 7 13.10 4.44 24.88
CA MET A 7 13.11 3.08 25.45
C MET A 7 12.99 1.99 24.38
N MET A 8 13.66 2.17 23.24
CA MET A 8 14.14 1.06 22.41
C MET A 8 15.66 0.96 22.56
N ALA A 9 16.11 0.71 23.79
CA ALA A 9 17.48 0.34 24.05
C ALA A 9 17.71 -1.07 23.47
N ALA A 10 18.46 -1.13 22.38
CA ALA A 10 19.46 -2.15 22.06
C ALA A 10 19.20 -3.54 22.67
N ARG A 11 18.28 -4.31 22.08
CA ARG A 11 18.44 -5.77 22.09
C ARG A 11 19.53 -6.07 21.06
N GLY A 12 20.63 -6.65 21.54
CA GLY A 12 21.90 -6.75 20.83
C GLY A 12 21.77 -7.05 19.35
N LEU A 13 22.46 -6.24 18.53
CA LEU A 13 22.75 -6.56 17.14
C LEU A 13 23.65 -7.79 17.13
N SER A 14 23.02 -8.96 17.22
CA SER A 14 23.63 -10.19 16.73
C SER A 14 23.93 -9.95 15.26
N THR A 15 25.20 -9.99 14.89
CA THR A 15 25.68 -9.92 13.49
C THR A 15 25.38 -11.23 12.76
N THR A 16 24.20 -11.80 12.97
CA THR A 16 23.67 -12.87 12.15
C THR A 16 23.23 -12.26 10.83
N ALA A 17 23.65 -12.85 9.71
CA ALA A 17 23.18 -12.46 8.40
C ALA A 17 21.63 -12.47 8.41
N ARG A 18 21.03 -11.43 7.82
CA ARG A 18 19.56 -11.34 7.73
C ARG A 18 19.09 -12.44 6.78
N ARG A 19 17.94 -13.03 7.10
CA ARG A 19 17.36 -14.08 6.25
C ARG A 19 16.65 -13.44 5.06
N PRO A 20 16.59 -14.07 3.88
CA PRO A 20 15.81 -13.55 2.78
C PRO A 20 14.31 -13.53 3.13
N LEU A 21 13.59 -12.49 2.71
CA LEU A 21 12.13 -12.50 2.76
C LEU A 21 11.60 -13.20 1.50
N ARG A 22 10.97 -14.36 1.69
CA ARG A 22 10.53 -15.24 0.61
C ARG A 22 9.03 -15.21 0.36
N GLY A 23 8.24 -14.66 1.28
CA GLY A 23 6.81 -14.46 1.09
C GLY A 23 6.12 -13.81 2.28
N VAL A 24 4.92 -13.32 2.06
CA VAL A 24 4.08 -12.68 3.08
C VAL A 24 2.69 -13.31 3.06
N VAL A 25 2.20 -13.74 4.21
CA VAL A 25 0.85 -14.29 4.35
C VAL A 25 0.02 -13.29 5.14
N PHE A 26 -1.14 -12.93 4.62
CA PHE A 26 -2.03 -11.96 5.25
C PHE A 26 -3.25 -12.63 5.87
N ASP A 27 -3.72 -12.05 6.96
CA ASP A 27 -5.13 -12.04 7.31
C ASP A 27 -5.90 -10.97 6.52
N LEU A 28 -7.24 -11.05 6.48
CA LEU A 28 -8.07 -10.11 5.74
C LEU A 28 -8.66 -9.00 6.62
N ASP A 29 -9.55 -9.35 7.55
CA ASP A 29 -10.34 -8.38 8.32
C ASP A 29 -9.49 -7.77 9.43
N GLY A 30 -9.43 -6.45 9.52
CA GLY A 30 -8.58 -5.75 10.49
C GLY A 30 -7.13 -5.58 10.04
N THR A 31 -6.72 -6.36 9.04
CA THR A 31 -5.36 -6.34 8.49
C THR A 31 -5.31 -5.60 7.15
N LEU A 32 -5.83 -6.23 6.09
CA LEU A 32 -5.89 -5.66 4.74
C LEU A 32 -7.16 -4.84 4.52
N THR A 33 -8.24 -5.20 5.21
CA THR A 33 -9.55 -4.55 5.08
C THR A 33 -10.05 -4.06 6.42
N VAL A 34 -10.87 -3.01 6.41
CA VAL A 34 -11.57 -2.56 7.62
C VAL A 34 -12.67 -3.58 7.93
N PRO A 35 -12.74 -4.15 9.16
CA PRO A 35 -13.84 -5.03 9.53
C PRO A 35 -15.17 -4.29 9.39
N ASN A 36 -16.06 -4.82 8.58
CA ASN A 36 -17.34 -4.18 8.25
C ASN A 36 -18.57 -5.05 8.55
N LEU A 37 -18.35 -6.29 8.99
CA LEU A 37 -19.40 -7.20 9.39
C LEU A 37 -19.57 -7.19 10.92
N ASP A 38 -20.74 -6.78 11.40
CA ASP A 38 -21.07 -6.86 12.83
C ASP A 38 -21.55 -8.26 13.18
N PHE A 39 -20.60 -9.10 13.60
CA PHE A 39 -20.92 -10.46 14.04
C PHE A 39 -21.90 -10.47 15.21
N LYS A 40 -21.85 -9.49 16.12
CA LYS A 40 -22.76 -9.45 17.27
C LYS A 40 -24.21 -9.39 16.79
N VAL A 41 -24.49 -8.51 15.83
CA VAL A 41 -25.80 -8.38 15.18
C VAL A 41 -26.16 -9.65 14.41
N MET A 42 -25.20 -10.27 13.72
CA MET A 42 -25.43 -11.53 13.01
C MET A 42 -25.90 -12.65 13.95
N TYR A 43 -25.20 -12.87 15.06
CA TYR A 43 -25.57 -13.85 16.09
C TYR A 43 -26.96 -13.56 16.66
N GLU A 44 -27.24 -12.31 17.01
CA GLU A 44 -28.54 -11.89 17.54
C GLU A 44 -29.68 -12.13 16.53
N ARG A 45 -29.48 -11.79 15.24
CA ARG A 45 -30.48 -12.00 14.17
C ARG A 45 -30.70 -13.48 13.86
N CYS A 46 -29.65 -14.30 13.95
CA CYS A 46 -29.74 -15.75 13.74
C CYS A 46 -30.30 -16.50 14.96
N GLY A 47 -30.45 -15.84 16.11
CA GLY A 47 -30.85 -16.50 17.35
C GLY A 47 -29.78 -17.43 17.92
N VAL A 48 -28.50 -17.21 17.57
CA VAL A 48 -27.37 -18.03 18.03
C VAL A 48 -26.63 -17.34 19.17
N PRO A 49 -26.29 -18.03 20.26
CA PRO A 49 -25.41 -17.49 21.30
C PRO A 49 -24.00 -17.18 20.77
N GLN A 50 -23.43 -16.03 21.14
CA GLN A 50 -22.10 -15.59 20.64
C GLN A 50 -20.92 -16.48 21.09
N ASN A 51 -21.15 -17.38 22.03
CA ASN A 51 -20.15 -18.34 22.49
C ASN A 51 -20.17 -19.67 21.72
N GLU A 52 -21.03 -19.81 20.72
CA GLU A 52 -21.14 -20.97 19.83
C GLU A 52 -20.55 -20.65 18.45
N ASP A 53 -20.22 -21.68 17.68
CA ASP A 53 -19.93 -21.49 16.25
C ASP A 53 -21.24 -21.28 15.49
N ILE A 54 -21.38 -20.14 14.82
CA ILE A 54 -22.63 -19.77 14.15
C ILE A 54 -23.06 -20.78 13.08
N LEU A 55 -22.11 -21.37 12.35
CA LEU A 55 -22.44 -22.29 11.26
C LEU A 55 -22.86 -23.65 11.82
N GLU A 56 -22.17 -24.15 12.85
CA GLU A 56 -22.56 -25.38 13.54
C GLU A 56 -23.91 -25.24 14.25
N ALA A 57 -24.15 -24.10 14.90
CA ALA A 57 -25.43 -23.83 15.58
C ALA A 57 -26.59 -23.77 14.58
N ILE A 58 -26.42 -23.07 13.44
CA ILE A 58 -27.42 -23.03 12.37
C ILE A 58 -27.68 -24.43 11.81
N ALA A 59 -26.65 -25.24 11.61
CA ALA A 59 -26.79 -26.61 11.10
C ALA A 59 -27.55 -27.54 12.08
N ALA A 60 -27.60 -27.22 13.37
CA ALA A 60 -28.32 -27.96 14.38
C ALA A 60 -29.78 -27.50 14.59
N MET A 61 -30.20 -26.40 13.96
CA MET A 61 -31.56 -25.87 14.05
C MET A 61 -32.59 -26.71 13.27
N PRO A 62 -33.90 -26.61 13.59
CA PRO A 62 -34.96 -27.10 12.72
C PRO A 62 -34.89 -26.46 11.31
N ASP A 63 -35.19 -27.24 10.26
CA ASP A 63 -35.02 -26.82 8.85
C ASP A 63 -35.52 -25.40 8.51
N ALA A 64 -36.69 -25.01 9.04
CA ALA A 64 -37.27 -23.69 8.77
C ALA A 64 -36.49 -22.54 9.45
N GLU A 65 -35.99 -22.78 10.68
CA GLU A 65 -35.18 -21.83 11.43
C GLU A 65 -33.78 -21.75 10.82
N ALA A 66 -33.19 -22.89 10.47
CA ALA A 66 -31.90 -22.98 9.78
C ALA A 66 -31.92 -22.22 8.45
N ALA A 67 -32.98 -22.39 7.64
CA ALA A 67 -33.14 -21.67 6.38
C ALA A 67 -33.25 -20.15 6.58
N THR A 68 -33.95 -19.71 7.64
CA THR A 68 -34.08 -18.29 7.97
C THR A 68 -32.74 -17.70 8.42
N ALA A 69 -32.02 -18.40 9.29
CA ALA A 69 -30.71 -17.96 9.76
C ALA A 69 -29.66 -17.95 8.63
N ALA A 70 -29.68 -18.95 7.74
CA ALA A 70 -28.81 -18.99 6.57
C ALA A 70 -29.06 -17.78 5.63
N ALA A 71 -30.32 -17.41 5.38
CA ALA A 71 -30.66 -16.24 4.58
C ALA A 71 -30.16 -14.92 5.22
N ILE A 72 -30.20 -14.83 6.55
CA ILE A 72 -29.66 -13.67 7.29
C ILE A 72 -28.13 -13.59 7.13
N VAL A 73 -27.43 -14.71 7.28
CA VAL A 73 -25.98 -14.76 7.07
C VAL A 73 -25.64 -14.34 5.65
N GLU A 74 -26.34 -14.87 4.65
CA GLU A 74 -26.13 -14.54 3.24
C GLU A 74 -26.35 -13.05 2.96
N GLU A 75 -27.46 -12.47 3.44
CA GLU A 75 -27.77 -11.04 3.34
C GLU A 75 -26.65 -10.17 3.93
N MET A 76 -26.22 -10.49 5.15
CA MET A 76 -25.19 -9.71 5.84
C MET A 76 -23.81 -9.86 5.19
N GLU A 77 -23.47 -11.05 4.69
CA GLU A 77 -22.23 -11.27 3.95
C GLU A 77 -22.24 -10.60 2.57
N GLU A 78 -23.38 -10.53 1.90
CA GLU A 78 -23.52 -9.77 0.65
C GLU A 78 -23.31 -8.27 0.88
N GLU A 79 -23.93 -7.73 1.91
CA GLU A 79 -23.72 -6.34 2.31
C GLU A 79 -22.25 -6.09 2.70
N GLY A 80 -21.65 -6.98 3.50
CA GLY A 80 -20.24 -6.90 3.87
C GLY A 80 -19.30 -6.93 2.67
N ARG A 81 -19.58 -7.72 1.62
CA ARG A 81 -18.82 -7.67 0.37
C ARG A 81 -19.00 -6.33 -0.34
N ARG A 82 -20.23 -5.80 -0.39
CA ARG A 82 -20.56 -4.53 -1.08
C ARG A 82 -19.90 -3.32 -0.43
N THR A 83 -19.71 -3.35 0.89
CA THR A 83 -19.10 -2.26 1.67
C THR A 83 -17.65 -2.55 2.08
N LEU A 84 -16.98 -3.49 1.40
CA LEU A 84 -15.60 -3.84 1.72
C LEU A 84 -14.66 -2.69 1.36
N GLU A 85 -13.77 -2.33 2.27
CA GLU A 85 -12.79 -1.27 2.10
C GLU A 85 -11.42 -1.72 2.59
N LEU A 86 -10.35 -1.27 1.91
CA LEU A 86 -8.99 -1.53 2.34
C LEU A 86 -8.62 -0.66 3.55
N THR A 87 -7.76 -1.18 4.44
CA THR A 87 -7.12 -0.34 5.45
C THR A 87 -6.17 0.65 4.78
N PRO A 88 -5.98 1.86 5.35
CA PRO A 88 -5.05 2.84 4.81
C PRO A 88 -3.64 2.25 4.64
N GLY A 89 -3.08 2.37 3.44
CA GLY A 89 -1.75 1.86 3.09
C GLY A 89 -1.70 0.39 2.65
N ALA A 90 -2.80 -0.38 2.71
CA ALA A 90 -2.79 -1.78 2.31
C ALA A 90 -2.50 -1.96 0.82
N ARG A 91 -3.08 -1.10 -0.02
CA ARG A 91 -2.84 -1.12 -1.46
C ARG A 91 -1.40 -0.76 -1.79
N GLU A 92 -0.89 0.33 -1.23
CA GLU A 92 0.47 0.82 -1.47
C GLU A 92 1.52 -0.18 -0.98
N PHE A 93 1.26 -0.86 0.13
CA PHE A 93 2.11 -1.92 0.62
C PHE A 93 2.11 -3.14 -0.30
N ALA A 94 0.95 -3.54 -0.83
CA ALA A 94 0.85 -4.62 -1.81
C ALA A 94 1.55 -4.29 -3.13
N GLU A 95 1.40 -3.06 -3.63
CA GLU A 95 2.13 -2.57 -4.81
C GLU A 95 3.64 -2.59 -4.57
N TRP A 96 4.08 -2.23 -3.36
CA TRP A 96 5.48 -2.33 -2.96
C TRP A 96 5.98 -3.78 -2.96
N LEU A 97 5.26 -4.72 -2.32
CA LEU A 97 5.62 -6.15 -2.34
C LEU A 97 5.71 -6.70 -3.77
N ALA A 98 4.73 -6.36 -4.62
CA ALA A 98 4.72 -6.76 -6.02
C ALA A 98 5.96 -6.25 -6.77
N ARG A 99 6.38 -4.99 -6.55
CA ARG A 99 7.60 -4.44 -7.15
C ARG A 99 8.88 -5.05 -6.60
N GLN A 100 8.89 -5.53 -5.36
CA GLN A 100 10.00 -6.32 -4.82
C GLN A 100 10.00 -7.76 -5.34
N GLY A 101 8.93 -8.21 -6.01
CA GLY A 101 8.78 -9.60 -6.46
C GLY A 101 8.53 -10.58 -5.31
N ILE A 102 7.93 -10.11 -4.21
CA ILE A 102 7.64 -10.92 -3.03
C ILE A 102 6.24 -11.52 -3.18
N PRO A 103 6.09 -12.86 -3.18
CA PRO A 103 4.79 -13.50 -3.32
C PRO A 103 3.95 -13.27 -2.06
N THR A 104 2.64 -13.24 -2.26
CA THR A 104 1.68 -13.04 -1.18
C THR A 104 0.64 -14.17 -1.16
N ALA A 105 0.23 -14.56 0.04
CA ALA A 105 -0.88 -15.48 0.28
C ALA A 105 -1.88 -14.85 1.23
N LEU A 106 -3.09 -15.38 1.25
CA LEU A 106 -4.17 -14.95 2.14
C LEU A 106 -4.67 -16.16 2.92
N VAL A 107 -4.88 -16.01 4.21
CA VAL A 107 -5.60 -16.99 5.04
C VAL A 107 -6.64 -16.22 5.84
N THR A 108 -7.91 -16.45 5.57
CA THR A 108 -9.03 -15.71 6.18
C THR A 108 -10.18 -16.63 6.58
N ARG A 109 -11.00 -16.18 7.53
CA ARG A 109 -12.30 -16.80 7.87
C ARG A 109 -13.43 -16.32 6.95
N ASN A 110 -13.17 -15.42 6.01
CA ASN A 110 -14.13 -15.03 4.99
C ASN A 110 -14.36 -16.15 3.97
N THR A 111 -15.46 -16.07 3.23
CA THR A 111 -15.79 -16.98 2.13
C THR A 111 -14.92 -16.75 0.90
N ARG A 112 -14.88 -17.74 0.00
CA ARG A 112 -14.31 -17.62 -1.34
C ARG A 112 -14.91 -16.44 -2.09
N ALA A 113 -16.22 -16.24 -1.99
CA ALA A 113 -16.94 -15.15 -2.65
C ALA A 113 -16.41 -13.77 -2.22
N THR A 114 -16.04 -13.58 -0.96
CA THR A 114 -15.43 -12.33 -0.48
C THR A 114 -14.03 -12.12 -1.06
N ILE A 115 -13.22 -13.18 -1.14
CA ILE A 115 -11.88 -13.12 -1.76
C ILE A 115 -11.99 -12.78 -3.25
N ASP A 116 -12.92 -13.41 -3.96
CA ASP A 116 -13.13 -13.16 -5.39
C ASP A 116 -13.62 -11.73 -5.64
N HIS A 117 -14.51 -11.21 -4.77
CA HIS A 117 -14.93 -9.82 -4.79
C HIS A 117 -13.75 -8.87 -4.57
N LEU A 118 -12.93 -9.10 -3.52
CA LEU A 118 -11.73 -8.33 -3.23
C LEU A 118 -10.79 -8.26 -4.45
N HIS A 119 -10.53 -9.40 -5.10
CA HIS A 119 -9.69 -9.47 -6.30
C HIS A 119 -10.28 -8.70 -7.49
N ALA A 120 -11.59 -8.77 -7.69
CA ALA A 120 -12.27 -8.10 -8.81
C ALA A 120 -12.35 -6.58 -8.63
N THR A 121 -12.39 -6.09 -7.38
CA THR A 121 -12.61 -4.67 -7.07
C THR A 121 -11.33 -4.01 -6.53
N LEU A 122 -11.04 -4.20 -5.24
CA LEU A 122 -10.01 -3.45 -4.50
C LEU A 122 -8.58 -3.89 -4.84
N TRP A 123 -8.40 -5.12 -5.31
CA TRP A 123 -7.09 -5.70 -5.67
C TRP A 123 -6.79 -5.68 -7.17
N LYS A 124 -7.57 -4.95 -7.95
CA LYS A 124 -7.39 -4.89 -9.41
C LYS A 124 -6.01 -4.31 -9.78
N GLY A 125 -5.32 -5.03 -10.66
CA GLY A 125 -3.97 -4.68 -11.14
C GLY A 125 -2.83 -5.20 -10.27
N LEU A 126 -3.12 -5.83 -9.13
CA LEU A 126 -2.13 -6.49 -8.28
C LEU A 126 -2.06 -8.00 -8.58
N PRO A 127 -0.91 -8.65 -8.31
CA PRO A 127 -0.84 -10.10 -8.30
C PRO A 127 -1.87 -10.69 -7.32
N PRO A 128 -2.64 -11.72 -7.73
CA PRO A 128 -3.58 -12.37 -6.82
C PRO A 128 -2.83 -13.09 -5.70
N PHE A 129 -3.48 -13.23 -4.55
CA PHE A 129 -2.95 -14.06 -3.47
C PHE A 129 -2.86 -15.52 -3.92
N SER A 130 -1.72 -16.17 -3.66
CA SER A 130 -1.47 -17.54 -4.09
C SER A 130 -0.68 -18.33 -3.04
N PRO A 131 -1.32 -19.26 -2.30
CA PRO A 131 -2.76 -19.53 -2.32
C PRO A 131 -3.56 -18.46 -1.58
N ALA A 132 -4.86 -18.41 -1.85
CA ALA A 132 -5.83 -17.64 -1.08
C ALA A 132 -6.76 -18.64 -0.36
N ILE A 133 -6.54 -18.89 0.92
CA ILE A 133 -7.28 -19.85 1.75
C ILE A 133 -8.40 -19.12 2.49
N SER A 134 -9.62 -19.62 2.32
CA SER A 134 -10.88 -19.15 2.90
C SER A 134 -11.41 -20.14 3.93
N ARG A 135 -12.53 -19.81 4.60
CA ARG A 135 -13.24 -20.79 5.45
C ARG A 135 -13.89 -21.93 4.65
N ASP A 136 -14.08 -21.76 3.34
CA ASP A 136 -14.71 -22.76 2.48
C ASP A 136 -13.71 -23.86 2.06
N ASP A 137 -12.42 -23.67 2.37
CA ASP A 137 -11.36 -24.67 2.17
C ASP A 137 -11.27 -25.62 3.36
N THR A 138 -10.68 -26.81 3.16
CA THR A 138 -10.69 -27.91 4.14
C THR A 138 -9.68 -27.77 5.29
N TYR A 139 -9.16 -26.57 5.55
CA TYR A 139 -8.16 -26.34 6.59
C TYR A 139 -8.83 -25.99 7.92
N ALA A 140 -8.30 -26.54 9.01
CA ALA A 140 -8.71 -26.14 10.35
C ALA A 140 -8.48 -24.61 10.54
N PRO A 141 -9.40 -23.91 11.22
CA PRO A 141 -9.30 -22.46 11.40
C PRO A 141 -8.08 -22.08 12.23
N LYS A 142 -7.65 -20.82 12.07
CA LYS A 142 -6.62 -20.22 12.92
C LYS A 142 -7.03 -20.37 14.41
N PRO A 143 -6.08 -20.71 15.31
CA PRO A 143 -4.63 -20.69 15.13
C PRO A 143 -4.00 -22.05 14.75
N HIS A 144 -4.75 -23.00 14.18
CA HIS A 144 -4.16 -24.26 13.72
C HIS A 144 -3.21 -24.05 12.52
N PRO A 145 -1.96 -24.57 12.51
CA PRO A 145 -0.93 -24.15 11.54
C PRO A 145 -1.06 -24.75 10.12
N ALA A 146 -1.92 -25.76 9.93
CA ALA A 146 -2.00 -26.56 8.68
C ALA A 146 -2.12 -25.74 7.39
N ALA A 147 -2.90 -24.66 7.38
CA ALA A 147 -3.03 -23.78 6.20
C ALA A 147 -1.69 -23.11 5.84
N LEU A 148 -0.94 -22.66 6.85
CA LEU A 148 0.35 -22.00 6.66
C LEU A 148 1.46 -22.98 6.30
N GLU A 149 1.45 -24.17 6.90
CA GLU A 149 2.34 -25.27 6.52
C GLU A 149 2.14 -25.68 5.06
N ALA A 150 0.88 -25.69 4.59
CA ALA A 150 0.57 -25.95 3.19
C ALA A 150 1.09 -24.83 2.26
N ILE A 151 0.99 -23.55 2.67
CA ILE A 151 1.58 -22.43 1.93
C ILE A 151 3.10 -22.60 1.80
N LEU A 152 3.80 -22.88 2.90
CA LEU A 152 5.25 -23.09 2.91
C LEU A 152 5.67 -24.21 1.96
N LYS A 153 4.90 -25.30 1.93
CA LYS A 153 5.11 -26.41 1.00
C LYS A 153 4.87 -26.01 -0.46
N THR A 154 3.79 -25.28 -0.74
CA THR A 154 3.46 -24.79 -2.09
C THR A 154 4.53 -23.82 -2.62
N TRP A 155 5.11 -23.00 -1.74
CA TRP A 155 6.20 -22.07 -2.09
C TRP A 155 7.59 -22.71 -2.04
N GLU A 156 7.69 -24.00 -1.71
CA GLU A 156 8.95 -24.74 -1.58
C GLU A 156 9.95 -24.04 -0.63
N ILE A 157 9.46 -23.47 0.46
CA ILE A 157 10.26 -22.74 1.45
C ILE A 157 10.74 -23.71 2.55
N ALA A 158 12.06 -23.82 2.70
CA ALA A 158 12.68 -24.72 3.66
C ALA A 158 12.77 -24.14 5.08
N ASP A 159 13.00 -22.82 5.20
CA ASP A 159 13.04 -22.12 6.49
C ASP A 159 11.77 -21.28 6.68
N PRO A 160 10.81 -21.71 7.51
CA PRO A 160 9.56 -20.98 7.73
C PRO A 160 9.76 -19.53 8.17
N ALA A 161 10.86 -19.21 8.87
CA ALA A 161 11.12 -17.86 9.33
C ALA A 161 11.52 -16.89 8.20
N GLU A 162 11.67 -17.36 6.95
CA GLU A 162 11.78 -16.54 5.74
C GLU A 162 10.41 -16.03 5.24
N VAL A 163 9.32 -16.42 5.90
CA VAL A 163 7.95 -15.96 5.64
C VAL A 163 7.45 -15.14 6.83
N VAL A 164 6.62 -14.14 6.55
CA VAL A 164 5.95 -13.34 7.58
C VAL A 164 4.44 -13.57 7.52
N MET A 165 3.85 -14.02 8.62
CA MET A 165 2.40 -13.94 8.85
C MET A 165 2.05 -12.55 9.38
N VAL A 166 1.25 -11.80 8.63
CA VAL A 166 0.77 -10.46 8.96
C VAL A 166 -0.70 -10.57 9.33
N GLY A 167 -1.05 -10.10 10.52
CA GLY A 167 -2.44 -10.07 10.96
C GLY A 167 -2.66 -9.03 12.04
N ASP A 168 -3.92 -8.77 12.32
CA ASP A 168 -4.31 -7.87 13.39
C ASP A 168 -4.56 -8.65 14.68
N SER A 169 -4.61 -9.99 14.73
CA SER A 169 -4.97 -10.74 15.94
C SER A 169 -3.80 -11.48 16.60
N PRO A 170 -3.47 -11.20 17.88
CA PRO A 170 -2.46 -11.95 18.61
C PRO A 170 -2.83 -13.43 18.74
N ALA A 171 -4.06 -13.71 19.19
CA ALA A 171 -4.52 -15.07 19.43
C ALA A 171 -4.72 -15.88 18.14
N ASN A 172 -5.11 -15.23 17.04
CA ASN A 172 -5.42 -15.94 15.79
C ASN A 172 -4.28 -15.86 14.77
N ASP A 173 -3.57 -14.75 14.62
CA ASP A 173 -2.55 -14.58 13.58
C ASP A 173 -1.13 -14.76 14.11
N VAL A 174 -0.81 -14.17 15.27
CA VAL A 174 0.53 -14.30 15.86
C VAL A 174 0.75 -15.74 16.35
N VAL A 175 -0.20 -16.31 17.10
CA VAL A 175 -0.10 -17.72 17.54
C VAL A 175 -0.10 -18.68 16.34
N PHE A 176 -0.90 -18.41 15.29
CA PHE A 176 -0.91 -19.19 14.05
C PHE A 176 0.47 -19.21 13.37
N GLY A 177 1.05 -18.03 13.17
CA GLY A 177 2.39 -17.91 12.58
C GLY A 177 3.46 -18.60 13.43
N LYS A 178 3.43 -18.41 14.75
CA LYS A 178 4.38 -19.04 15.68
C LYS A 178 4.29 -20.57 15.68
N LYS A 179 3.08 -21.13 15.60
CA LYS A 179 2.88 -22.59 15.50
C LYS A 179 3.45 -23.16 14.21
N ALA A 180 3.39 -22.42 13.11
CA ALA A 180 4.02 -22.81 11.84
C ALA A 180 5.52 -22.47 11.75
N GLY A 181 6.08 -21.80 12.77
CA GLY A 181 7.48 -21.39 12.82
C GLY A 181 7.85 -20.18 11.96
N VAL A 182 6.87 -19.47 11.38
CA VAL A 182 7.12 -18.27 10.57
C VAL A 182 7.35 -17.03 11.44
N ALA A 183 7.94 -15.99 10.87
CA ALA A 183 7.98 -14.69 11.52
C ALA A 183 6.56 -14.07 11.55
N THR A 184 6.30 -13.19 12.52
CA THR A 184 4.96 -12.64 12.74
C THR A 184 4.97 -11.12 12.83
N ALA A 185 4.01 -10.49 12.18
CA ALA A 185 3.78 -9.06 12.23
C ALA A 185 2.36 -8.77 12.71
N LEU A 186 2.26 -8.09 13.84
CA LEU A 186 1.00 -7.62 14.39
C LEU A 186 0.74 -6.19 13.92
N VAL A 187 -0.36 -5.97 13.21
CA VAL A 187 -0.86 -4.63 12.88
C VAL A 187 -1.78 -4.19 14.02
N ASP A 188 -1.36 -3.20 14.80
CA ASP A 188 -2.17 -2.63 15.89
C ASP A 188 -2.42 -1.14 15.64
N SER A 189 -3.63 -0.83 15.17
CA SER A 189 -4.12 0.54 14.96
C SER A 189 -4.45 1.29 16.26
N GLY A 190 -3.97 0.81 17.42
CA GLY A 190 -4.16 1.43 18.73
C GLY A 190 -5.37 0.91 19.49
N ARG A 191 -6.01 -0.18 19.05
CA ARG A 191 -7.19 -0.75 19.72
C ARG A 191 -6.80 -1.58 20.95
N ARG A 192 -5.67 -2.31 20.93
CA ARG A 192 -5.39 -3.32 21.98
C ARG A 192 -4.58 -2.87 23.17
N PHE A 193 -3.63 -1.94 23.01
CA PHE A 193 -2.89 -1.42 24.16
C PHE A 193 -3.73 -0.50 25.07
N VAL A 194 -4.89 -0.03 24.58
CA VAL A 194 -5.91 0.63 25.41
C VAL A 194 -6.64 -0.38 26.32
N GLU A 195 -6.74 -1.65 25.89
CA GLU A 195 -7.44 -2.73 26.61
C GLU A 195 -6.51 -3.67 27.41
N GLY A 196 -5.20 -3.39 27.49
CA GLY A 196 -4.25 -4.18 28.28
C GLY A 196 -3.85 -5.53 27.65
N GLY A 197 -3.93 -5.66 26.33
CA GLY A 197 -3.61 -6.89 25.58
C GLY A 197 -2.12 -7.26 25.48
N SER A 198 -1.86 -8.56 25.24
CA SER A 198 -0.54 -9.15 24.91
C SER A 198 -0.33 -9.15 23.40
N ASP A 199 0.91 -8.96 22.94
CA ASP A 199 1.30 -9.10 21.52
C ASP A 199 1.60 -10.56 21.12
N GLU A 200 1.42 -11.50 22.07
CA GLU A 200 1.75 -12.92 21.94
C GLU A 200 3.19 -13.19 21.48
N GLY A 201 4.11 -12.24 21.73
CA GLY A 201 5.50 -12.28 21.31
C GLY A 201 5.66 -12.21 19.79
N ALA A 202 4.92 -11.31 19.14
CA ALA A 202 5.08 -11.00 17.72
C ALA A 202 6.52 -10.59 17.37
N SER A 203 6.98 -10.92 16.17
CA SER A 203 8.33 -10.56 15.71
C SER A 203 8.46 -9.06 15.41
N MET A 204 7.34 -8.44 15.02
CA MET A 204 7.18 -7.00 14.86
C MET A 204 5.76 -6.58 15.21
N VAL A 205 5.62 -5.34 15.70
CA VAL A 205 4.33 -4.68 15.93
C VAL A 205 4.39 -3.34 15.23
N VAL A 206 3.39 -3.04 14.39
CA VAL A 206 3.32 -1.81 13.61
C VAL A 206 1.96 -1.13 13.77
N GLU A 207 1.95 0.20 13.69
CA GLU A 207 0.72 1.00 13.80
C GLU A 207 -0.22 0.85 12.60
N ASN A 208 0.34 0.56 11.43
CA ASN A 208 -0.39 0.36 10.18
C ASN A 208 0.44 -0.53 9.25
N ILE A 209 -0.21 -1.05 8.22
CA ILE A 209 0.39 -2.02 7.30
C ILE A 209 1.52 -1.41 6.45
N ALA A 210 1.47 -0.12 6.11
CA ALA A 210 2.53 0.53 5.33
C ALA A 210 3.87 0.57 6.08
N ALA A 211 3.85 0.67 7.41
CA ALA A 211 5.04 0.65 8.25
C ALA A 211 5.78 -0.72 8.25
N LEU A 212 5.16 -1.79 7.73
CA LEU A 212 5.82 -3.09 7.60
C LEU A 212 7.04 -3.05 6.69
N ALA A 213 7.03 -2.21 5.64
CA ALA A 213 8.13 -2.17 4.69
C ALA A 213 9.47 -1.77 5.34
N ALA A 214 9.44 -0.80 6.25
CA ALA A 214 10.61 -0.42 7.05
C ALA A 214 11.07 -1.59 7.95
N GLY A 215 10.13 -2.23 8.67
CA GLY A 215 10.43 -3.39 9.51
C GLY A 215 11.01 -4.57 8.71
N PHE A 216 10.56 -4.76 7.47
CA PHE A 216 11.08 -5.79 6.58
C PHE A 216 12.51 -5.47 6.14
N HIS A 217 12.78 -4.23 5.76
CA HIS A 217 14.12 -3.77 5.43
C HIS A 217 15.12 -3.93 6.58
N GLU A 218 14.68 -3.77 7.83
CA GLU A 218 15.54 -3.94 9.00
C GLU A 218 15.87 -5.41 9.26
N ARG A 219 14.88 -6.30 9.11
CA ARG A 219 14.95 -7.69 9.58
C ARG A 219 15.32 -8.71 8.52
N PHE A 220 15.06 -8.42 7.26
CA PHE A 220 15.22 -9.36 6.16
C PHE A 220 16.14 -8.83 5.06
N GLU A 221 16.68 -9.76 4.28
CA GLU A 221 17.25 -9.47 2.97
C GLU A 221 16.11 -9.47 1.96
N LEU A 222 15.81 -8.28 1.43
CA LEU A 222 14.84 -8.17 0.35
C LEU A 222 15.49 -8.53 -0.99
N PRO A 223 14.70 -9.03 -1.96
CA PRO A 223 15.18 -9.24 -3.32
C PRO A 223 15.93 -8.01 -3.83
N LYS A 224 17.16 -8.20 -4.31
CA LYS A 224 17.96 -7.09 -4.82
C LYS A 224 17.31 -6.56 -6.09
N ALA A 225 16.61 -5.43 -5.98
CA ALA A 225 16.29 -4.65 -7.16
C ALA A 225 17.61 -4.27 -7.87
N GLY A 226 17.63 -4.36 -9.20
CA GLY A 226 18.82 -4.12 -10.01
C GLY A 226 19.54 -2.81 -9.66
N PRO A 227 20.85 -2.69 -9.95
CA PRO A 227 21.60 -1.49 -9.65
C PRO A 227 20.88 -0.28 -10.24
N LEU A 228 20.72 0.77 -9.43
CA LEU A 228 20.30 2.07 -9.96
C LEU A 228 21.42 2.53 -10.88
N GLN A 229 21.20 2.41 -12.19
CA GLN A 229 22.17 2.86 -13.16
C GLN A 229 22.38 4.36 -12.93
N LYS A 230 23.64 4.77 -12.89
CA LYS A 230 24.01 6.18 -12.84
C LYS A 230 23.78 6.71 -14.24
N TYR A 231 23.02 7.77 -14.35
CA TYR A 231 22.66 8.32 -15.64
C TYR A 231 22.97 9.81 -15.68
N ASP A 232 23.32 10.29 -16.87
CA ASP A 232 23.45 11.71 -17.12
C ASP A 232 22.08 12.38 -17.10
N VAL A 233 22.03 13.61 -16.58
CA VAL A 233 20.80 14.39 -16.61
C VAL A 233 20.50 14.71 -18.08
N PRO A 234 19.37 14.23 -18.64
CA PRO A 234 19.07 14.49 -20.04
C PRO A 234 18.83 15.98 -20.26
N SER A 235 19.01 16.42 -21.51
CA SER A 235 18.64 17.75 -22.00
C SER A 235 17.62 17.58 -23.14
N PRO A 236 16.75 18.57 -23.39
CA PRO A 236 15.73 18.46 -24.43
C PRO A 236 16.37 18.31 -25.81
N SER A 237 16.07 17.21 -26.50
CA SER A 237 16.63 16.95 -27.83
C SER A 237 15.71 17.43 -28.96
N SER A 238 14.40 17.44 -28.73
CA SER A 238 13.40 17.91 -29.71
C SER A 238 13.23 19.43 -29.67
N ASP A 239 12.78 20.02 -30.78
CA ASP A 239 12.52 21.46 -30.84
C ASP A 239 11.34 21.88 -29.96
N ALA A 240 10.31 21.02 -29.86
CA ALA A 240 9.21 21.21 -28.91
C ALA A 240 9.71 21.17 -27.46
N GLY A 241 10.62 20.24 -27.12
CA GLY A 241 11.24 20.19 -25.79
C GLY A 241 12.04 21.46 -25.47
N LYS A 242 12.85 21.95 -26.42
CA LYS A 242 13.60 23.21 -26.26
C LYS A 242 12.68 24.42 -26.12
N ALA A 243 11.61 24.49 -26.91
CA ALA A 243 10.61 25.56 -26.83
C ALA A 243 9.86 25.53 -25.49
N ALA A 244 9.49 24.35 -25.01
CA ALA A 244 8.88 24.15 -23.69
C ALA A 244 9.78 24.61 -22.54
N VAL A 245 11.07 24.26 -22.57
CA VAL A 245 12.04 24.75 -21.57
C VAL A 245 12.14 26.27 -21.58
N ALA A 246 12.09 26.89 -22.76
CA ALA A 246 12.15 28.34 -22.92
C ALA A 246 10.84 29.08 -22.62
N GLY A 247 9.72 28.37 -22.42
CA GLY A 247 8.39 28.99 -22.30
C GLY A 247 7.89 29.66 -23.59
N ASP A 248 8.41 29.25 -24.75
CA ASP A 248 8.09 29.88 -26.04
C ASP A 248 6.85 29.24 -26.67
N LEU A 249 5.67 29.80 -26.33
CA LEU A 249 4.38 29.33 -26.84
C LEU A 249 4.30 29.39 -28.37
N ALA A 250 4.81 30.45 -29.00
CA ALA A 250 4.74 30.61 -30.45
C ALA A 250 5.54 29.50 -31.17
N ARG A 251 6.72 29.13 -30.64
CA ARG A 251 7.48 27.99 -31.17
C ARG A 251 6.78 26.66 -30.93
N LEU A 252 6.10 26.48 -29.80
CA LEU A 252 5.31 25.27 -29.54
C LEU A 252 4.11 25.15 -30.51
N GLU A 253 3.44 26.26 -30.81
CA GLU A 253 2.34 26.31 -31.79
C GLU A 253 2.83 26.03 -33.22
N ALA A 254 4.08 26.38 -33.54
CA ALA A 254 4.70 26.07 -34.82
C ALA A 254 5.24 24.62 -34.93
N CYS A 255 5.28 23.85 -33.83
CA CYS A 255 5.72 22.46 -33.87
C CYS A 255 4.64 21.56 -34.49
N ALA A 256 5.07 20.62 -35.34
CA ALA A 256 4.14 19.70 -36.00
C ALA A 256 3.37 18.80 -35.01
N ASP A 257 4.03 18.36 -33.94
CA ASP A 257 3.41 17.57 -32.87
C ASP A 257 4.14 17.83 -31.54
N VAL A 258 3.39 18.27 -30.52
CA VAL A 258 3.90 18.54 -29.16
C VAL A 258 3.57 17.43 -28.17
N SER A 259 2.85 16.39 -28.60
CA SER A 259 2.46 15.25 -27.75
C SER A 259 3.58 14.23 -27.57
N LEU A 260 4.53 14.18 -28.51
CA LEU A 260 5.53 13.11 -28.58
C LEU A 260 6.72 13.33 -27.61
N PRO A 261 7.22 12.26 -26.98
CA PRO A 261 8.46 12.32 -26.22
C PRO A 261 9.68 12.46 -27.13
N ASP A 262 10.73 13.09 -26.60
CA ASP A 262 12.02 13.16 -27.26
C ASP A 262 12.89 11.91 -26.99
N ALA A 263 14.15 11.90 -27.43
CA ALA A 263 15.05 10.74 -27.30
C ALA A 263 15.36 10.35 -25.84
N SER A 264 15.12 11.24 -24.87
CA SER A 264 15.23 10.93 -23.45
C SER A 264 13.97 10.27 -22.86
N GLY A 265 12.88 10.21 -23.65
CA GLY A 265 11.56 9.77 -23.22
C GLY A 265 10.70 10.88 -22.62
N ASN A 266 11.21 12.11 -22.48
CA ASN A 266 10.45 13.23 -21.93
C ASN A 266 9.62 13.94 -23.00
N THR A 267 8.36 14.23 -22.69
CA THR A 267 7.50 15.10 -23.50
C THR A 267 7.82 16.57 -23.26
N PRO A 268 7.41 17.48 -24.16
CA PRO A 268 7.48 18.93 -23.92
C PRO A 268 6.82 19.35 -22.60
N LEU A 269 5.71 18.72 -22.20
CA LEU A 269 5.05 18.99 -20.92
C LEU A 269 5.96 18.68 -19.72
N ILE A 270 6.68 17.56 -19.73
CA ILE A 270 7.65 17.20 -18.68
C ILE A 270 8.80 18.20 -18.64
N TRP A 271 9.27 18.66 -19.80
CA TRP A 271 10.33 19.65 -19.88
C TRP A 271 9.91 21.02 -19.34
N ALA A 272 8.72 21.50 -19.70
CA ALA A 272 8.15 22.73 -19.13
C ALA A 272 7.99 22.62 -17.60
N ALA A 273 7.58 21.44 -17.11
CA ALA A 273 7.47 21.19 -15.68
C ALA A 273 8.81 21.10 -14.94
N ASP A 274 9.89 20.63 -15.59
CA ASP A 274 11.23 20.62 -14.98
C ASP A 274 11.90 22.01 -14.98
N SER A 275 11.58 22.85 -15.97
CA SER A 275 12.12 24.22 -16.11
C SER A 275 11.33 25.27 -15.35
N GLY A 276 10.04 25.04 -15.06
CA GLY A 276 9.17 26.03 -14.41
C GLY A 276 8.44 26.94 -15.40
N ALA A 277 8.30 26.53 -16.66
CA ALA A 277 7.69 27.33 -17.71
C ALA A 277 6.15 27.30 -17.63
N ALA A 278 5.58 27.98 -16.62
CA ALA A 278 4.14 27.98 -16.35
C ALA A 278 3.27 28.43 -17.53
N ASP A 279 3.73 29.41 -18.32
CA ASP A 279 2.96 30.01 -19.42
C ASP A 279 2.55 29.01 -20.51
N VAL A 280 3.34 27.96 -20.72
CA VAL A 280 3.09 26.94 -21.75
C VAL A 280 2.35 25.71 -21.23
N ILE A 281 2.22 25.55 -19.90
CA ILE A 281 1.55 24.38 -19.30
C ILE A 281 0.09 24.25 -19.76
N PRO A 282 -0.73 25.31 -19.82
CA PRO A 282 -2.11 25.18 -20.31
C PRO A 282 -2.18 24.65 -21.75
N TYR A 283 -1.30 25.14 -22.63
CA TYR A 283 -1.26 24.69 -24.02
C TYR A 283 -0.85 23.23 -24.14
N LEU A 284 0.18 22.82 -23.39
CA LEU A 284 0.77 21.48 -23.45
C LEU A 284 -0.09 20.43 -22.75
N ARG A 285 -0.67 20.73 -21.58
CA ARG A 285 -1.47 19.74 -20.83
C ARG A 285 -2.72 19.29 -21.60
N ASP A 286 -3.26 20.16 -22.46
CA ASP A 286 -4.44 19.85 -23.27
C ASP A 286 -4.08 19.03 -24.54
N ARG A 287 -2.79 18.79 -24.79
CA ARG A 287 -2.26 18.13 -26.01
C ARG A 287 -1.33 16.94 -25.73
N CYS A 288 -0.82 16.83 -24.52
CA CYS A 288 0.03 15.72 -24.09
C CYS A 288 -0.75 14.79 -23.16
N ASP A 289 -0.34 13.53 -23.09
CA ASP A 289 -0.70 12.69 -21.94
C ASP A 289 -0.05 13.27 -20.68
N VAL A 290 -0.87 13.81 -19.78
CA VAL A 290 -0.44 14.44 -18.52
C VAL A 290 0.17 13.43 -17.54
N ASN A 291 -0.13 12.14 -17.72
CA ASN A 291 0.37 11.03 -16.93
C ASN A 291 1.55 10.30 -17.59
N HIS A 292 2.05 10.81 -18.73
CA HIS A 292 3.18 10.22 -19.44
C HIS A 292 4.38 10.05 -18.51
N ARG A 293 4.98 8.86 -18.56
CA ARG A 293 6.15 8.49 -17.77
C ARG A 293 7.41 8.70 -18.60
N GLY A 294 8.09 9.81 -18.35
CA GLY A 294 9.32 10.14 -19.05
C GLY A 294 10.55 9.45 -18.50
N TYR A 295 11.67 10.16 -18.57
CA TYR A 295 12.96 9.70 -18.08
C TYR A 295 12.92 9.31 -16.58
N LEU A 296 13.32 8.07 -16.26
CA LEU A 296 13.21 7.41 -14.94
C LEU A 296 11.77 7.25 -14.43
N GLY A 297 10.81 7.20 -15.35
CA GLY A 297 9.39 7.05 -15.04
C GLY A 297 8.79 8.28 -14.37
N ALA A 298 9.46 9.43 -14.39
CA ALA A 298 8.96 10.66 -13.79
C ALA A 298 7.90 11.32 -14.67
N THR A 299 6.76 11.67 -14.09
CA THR A 299 5.70 12.47 -14.73
C THR A 299 5.99 13.98 -14.65
N ALA A 300 5.18 14.79 -15.33
CA ALA A 300 5.28 16.26 -15.23
C ALA A 300 5.08 16.74 -13.78
N VAL A 301 4.11 16.19 -13.06
CA VAL A 301 3.85 16.52 -11.64
C VAL A 301 5.02 16.12 -10.74
N CYS A 302 5.66 14.96 -10.98
CA CYS A 302 6.89 14.58 -10.27
C CYS A 302 8.00 15.65 -10.44
N ARG A 303 8.17 16.18 -11.66
CA ARG A 303 9.21 17.18 -11.97
C ARG A 303 8.92 18.52 -11.30
N ALA A 304 7.69 19.01 -11.41
CA ALA A 304 7.25 20.25 -10.79
C ALA A 304 7.42 20.20 -9.25
N ALA A 305 6.95 19.12 -8.61
CA ALA A 305 7.08 18.90 -7.17
C ALA A 305 8.55 18.85 -6.73
N ARG A 306 9.40 18.13 -7.46
CA ARG A 306 10.85 18.01 -7.17
C ARG A 306 11.62 19.32 -7.35
N LYS A 307 11.15 20.19 -8.23
CA LYS A 307 11.77 21.50 -8.50
C LYS A 307 11.19 22.62 -7.62
N GLY A 308 10.03 22.37 -7.01
CA GLY A 308 9.34 23.34 -6.18
C GLY A 308 8.53 24.37 -6.98
N HIS A 309 8.21 24.06 -8.23
CA HIS A 309 7.48 24.95 -9.15
C HIS A 309 5.98 24.84 -8.87
N LEU A 310 5.53 25.55 -7.83
CA LEU A 310 4.15 25.49 -7.35
C LEU A 310 3.12 25.97 -8.40
N ASP A 311 3.45 27.01 -9.15
CA ASP A 311 2.63 27.57 -10.22
C ASP A 311 2.37 26.54 -11.34
N VAL A 312 3.43 25.86 -11.80
CA VAL A 312 3.33 24.77 -12.75
C VAL A 312 2.52 23.61 -12.16
N LEU A 313 2.82 23.23 -10.91
CA LEU A 313 2.11 22.16 -10.23
C LEU A 313 0.60 22.45 -10.18
N GLN A 314 0.19 23.65 -9.74
CA GLN A 314 -1.21 24.05 -9.70
C GLN A 314 -1.88 24.08 -11.08
N LEU A 315 -1.14 24.38 -12.15
CA LEU A 315 -1.67 24.34 -13.51
C LEU A 315 -1.85 22.90 -14.03
N LEU A 316 -0.99 21.97 -13.61
CA LEU A 316 -1.09 20.54 -13.93
C LEU A 316 -2.25 19.89 -13.17
N LEU A 317 -2.44 20.23 -11.88
CA LEU A 317 -3.51 19.70 -11.02
C LEU A 317 -4.93 20.11 -11.46
N LYS A 318 -5.07 21.00 -12.45
CA LYS A 318 -6.34 21.35 -13.09
C LYS A 318 -6.75 20.36 -14.19
N ALA A 319 -5.89 19.41 -14.55
CA ALA A 319 -6.18 18.33 -15.49
C ALA A 319 -6.39 17.00 -14.73
N ASP A 320 -6.76 15.95 -15.47
CA ASP A 320 -6.95 14.59 -14.93
C ASP A 320 -5.60 13.87 -14.67
N VAL A 321 -4.82 14.43 -13.74
CA VAL A 321 -3.52 13.89 -13.35
C VAL A 321 -3.68 12.90 -12.21
N ASP A 322 -3.06 11.73 -12.35
CA ASP A 322 -2.83 10.83 -11.24
C ASP A 322 -1.61 11.31 -10.43
N VAL A 323 -1.90 11.97 -9.31
CA VAL A 323 -0.90 12.52 -8.37
C VAL A 323 -0.15 11.46 -7.58
N ASN A 324 -0.54 10.19 -7.69
CA ASN A 324 0.04 9.07 -6.98
C ASN A 324 1.00 8.23 -7.84
N LEU A 325 1.04 8.45 -9.16
CA LEU A 325 1.97 7.73 -10.06
C LEU A 325 3.43 7.90 -9.62
N PRO A 326 4.10 6.82 -9.18
CA PRO A 326 5.45 6.93 -8.67
C PRO A 326 6.48 6.69 -9.77
N ASN A 327 7.65 7.28 -9.66
CA ASN A 327 8.75 7.06 -10.61
C ASN A 327 9.32 5.61 -10.52
N ASP A 328 10.38 5.33 -11.26
CA ASP A 328 11.01 3.99 -11.27
C ASP A 328 11.71 3.63 -9.95
N LYS A 329 11.90 4.61 -9.06
CA LYS A 329 12.35 4.43 -7.67
C LYS A 329 11.19 4.38 -6.66
N MET A 330 9.96 4.23 -7.16
CA MET A 330 8.72 4.26 -6.38
C MET A 330 8.43 5.57 -5.63
N GLN A 331 9.10 6.67 -5.99
CA GLN A 331 8.87 7.97 -5.37
C GLN A 331 7.70 8.66 -6.06
N SER A 332 6.63 8.93 -5.30
CA SER A 332 5.51 9.78 -5.74
C SER A 332 5.91 11.26 -5.76
N PRO A 333 5.11 12.13 -6.42
CA PRO A 333 5.24 13.58 -6.30
C PRO A 333 5.33 14.09 -4.85
N LEU A 334 4.56 13.50 -3.93
CA LEU A 334 4.55 13.90 -2.52
C LEU A 334 5.90 13.63 -1.84
N HIS A 335 6.57 12.51 -2.15
CA HIS A 335 7.94 12.25 -1.69
C HIS A 335 8.90 13.35 -2.15
N PHE A 336 8.78 13.78 -3.40
CA PHE A 336 9.65 14.83 -3.93
C PHE A 336 9.43 16.18 -3.26
N ALA A 337 8.17 16.58 -3.05
CA ALA A 337 7.84 17.81 -2.36
C ALA A 337 8.33 17.79 -0.90
N ALA A 338 8.12 16.68 -0.19
CA ALA A 338 8.58 16.46 1.18
C ALA A 338 10.11 16.49 1.29
N PHE A 339 10.82 15.76 0.43
CA PHE A 339 12.29 15.75 0.37
C PHE A 339 12.87 17.14 0.10
N LYS A 340 12.18 17.94 -0.71
CA LYS A 340 12.58 19.31 -1.05
C LYS A 340 12.18 20.36 -0.04
N GLN A 341 11.54 19.96 1.06
CA GLN A 341 11.04 20.86 2.09
C GLN A 341 10.12 21.95 1.52
N ASN A 342 9.37 21.63 0.46
CA ASN A 342 8.46 22.60 -0.16
C ASN A 342 7.04 22.38 0.36
N ARG A 343 6.72 23.08 1.45
CA ARG A 343 5.42 23.01 2.12
C ARG A 343 4.25 23.32 1.19
N ALA A 344 4.37 24.33 0.35
CA ALA A 344 3.29 24.73 -0.54
C ALA A 344 2.97 23.67 -1.61
N CYS A 345 3.99 22.98 -2.14
CA CYS A 345 3.78 21.84 -3.04
C CYS A 345 3.17 20.64 -2.29
N VAL A 346 3.56 20.40 -1.03
CA VAL A 346 2.95 19.36 -0.18
C VAL A 346 1.46 19.63 0.01
N ASP A 347 1.09 20.85 0.42
CA ASP A 347 -0.31 21.22 0.64
C ASP A 347 -1.13 21.10 -0.66
N ALA A 348 -0.57 21.53 -1.80
CA ALA A 348 -1.24 21.42 -3.10
C ALA A 348 -1.47 19.97 -3.53
N LEU A 349 -0.50 19.07 -3.29
CA LEU A 349 -0.63 17.65 -3.60
C LEU A 349 -1.63 16.95 -2.68
N LEU A 350 -1.60 17.23 -1.38
CA LEU A 350 -2.56 16.69 -0.41
C LEU A 350 -3.99 17.13 -0.75
N ALA A 351 -4.19 18.41 -1.08
CA ALA A 351 -5.48 18.93 -1.53
C ALA A 351 -5.99 18.29 -2.83
N ALA A 352 -5.09 17.71 -3.64
CA ALA A 352 -5.40 16.97 -4.86
C ALA A 352 -5.53 15.45 -4.65
N GLY A 353 -5.57 14.96 -3.40
CA GLY A 353 -5.75 13.54 -3.10
C GLY A 353 -4.47 12.70 -3.20
N ALA A 354 -3.30 13.31 -3.02
CA ALA A 354 -2.06 12.54 -2.94
C ALA A 354 -2.06 11.64 -1.69
N SER A 355 -1.88 10.34 -1.90
CA SER A 355 -1.75 9.35 -0.84
C SER A 355 -0.49 9.60 -0.01
N THR A 356 -0.70 9.61 1.30
CA THR A 356 0.34 9.74 2.32
C THR A 356 1.03 8.40 2.63
N TYR A 357 0.62 7.32 1.95
CA TYR A 357 1.08 5.95 2.19
C TYR A 357 1.87 5.34 1.04
N VAL A 358 2.04 6.04 -0.09
CA VAL A 358 2.88 5.53 -1.19
C VAL A 358 4.27 5.24 -0.63
N LEU A 359 4.80 4.06 -0.94
CA LEU A 359 6.11 3.63 -0.45
C LEU A 359 7.17 3.79 -1.53
N ASP A 360 8.28 4.44 -1.19
CA ASP A 360 9.46 4.46 -2.04
C ASP A 360 10.15 3.08 -2.10
N ARG A 361 11.20 2.95 -2.91
CA ARG A 361 11.96 1.70 -3.05
C ARG A 361 12.58 1.20 -1.74
N LYS A 362 12.75 2.07 -0.73
CA LYS A 362 13.25 1.75 0.60
C LYS A 362 12.13 1.50 1.62
N GLY A 363 10.86 1.45 1.17
CA GLY A 363 9.72 1.22 2.04
C GLY A 363 9.36 2.41 2.92
N ARG A 364 9.73 3.63 2.51
CA ARG A 364 9.43 4.87 3.25
C ARG A 364 8.22 5.56 2.65
N THR A 365 7.39 6.13 3.52
CA THR A 365 6.29 7.04 3.17
C THR A 365 6.82 8.46 2.88
N PRO A 366 6.03 9.35 2.27
CA PRO A 366 6.44 10.74 2.05
C PRO A 366 6.78 11.50 3.34
N ALA A 367 6.11 11.17 4.45
CA ALA A 367 6.36 11.79 5.77
C ALA A 367 7.78 11.49 6.29
N GLU A 368 8.37 10.38 5.86
CA GLU A 368 9.73 9.96 6.24
C GLU A 368 10.81 10.54 5.32
N ASP A 369 10.42 11.22 4.24
CA ASP A 369 11.35 11.86 3.30
C ASP A 369 11.63 13.33 3.63
N THR A 370 10.98 13.90 4.65
CA THR A 370 11.21 15.27 5.13
C THR A 370 11.97 15.30 6.46
N SER A 371 12.83 16.32 6.66
CA SER A 371 13.42 16.65 7.96
C SER A 371 12.63 17.74 8.71
N ASP A 372 11.65 18.38 8.06
CA ASP A 372 10.82 19.45 8.61
C ASP A 372 9.61 18.86 9.35
N GLU A 373 9.45 19.23 10.62
CA GLU A 373 8.37 18.73 11.48
C GLU A 373 6.99 19.20 11.03
N GLU A 374 6.86 20.41 10.50
CA GLU A 374 5.56 20.94 10.07
C GLU A 374 5.09 20.27 8.79
N ILE A 375 6.01 20.03 7.84
CA ILE A 375 5.71 19.27 6.63
C ILE A 375 5.34 17.83 7.00
N ARG A 376 6.09 17.21 7.91
CA ARG A 376 5.78 15.86 8.36
C ARG A 376 4.40 15.79 9.00
N ALA A 377 4.09 16.71 9.92
CA ALA A 377 2.77 16.79 10.56
C ALA A 377 1.65 16.92 9.52
N ALA A 378 1.81 17.78 8.52
CA ALA A 378 0.80 17.95 7.46
C ALA A 378 0.53 16.66 6.66
N ILE A 379 1.59 15.92 6.30
CA ILE A 379 1.45 14.65 5.60
C ILE A 379 0.79 13.61 6.51
N LEU A 380 1.09 13.59 7.81
CA LEU A 380 0.46 12.67 8.75
C LEU A 380 -1.01 13.03 9.02
N ASP A 381 -1.33 14.32 9.12
CA ASP A 381 -2.69 14.81 9.32
C ASP A 381 -3.59 14.52 8.10
N GLY A 382 -3.00 14.54 6.90
CA GLY A 382 -3.66 14.11 5.66
C GLY A 382 -4.10 12.64 5.62
N ARG A 383 -3.73 11.82 6.62
CA ARG A 383 -4.22 10.44 6.78
C ARG A 383 -5.66 10.37 7.32
N ALA A 384 -6.17 11.47 7.86
CA ALA A 384 -7.49 11.53 8.51
C ALA A 384 -8.62 12.06 7.60
N SER A 385 -8.26 12.50 6.38
CA SER A 385 -9.17 12.99 5.33
C SER A 385 -9.30 11.96 4.23
#